data_AF-A0A5K1A5G0-F1
#
_entry.id   AF-A0A5K1A5G0-F1
#
_cell.length_a   1.000
_cell.length_b   1.000
_cell.length_c   1.000
_cell.angle_alpha   90.00
_cell.angle_beta   90.00
_cell.angle_gamma   90.00
#
_symmetry.space_group_name_H-M   'P 1'
#
loop_
_entity.id
_entity.type
_entity.pdbx_description
1 polymer ?
#
loop_
_entity_poly.entity_id
_entity_poly.type
_entity_poly.pdbx_seq_one_letter_code
_entity_poly.pdbx_strand_id
1 'polypeptide(L)' 'MQETVEKRTGPQAVTFSEVVQMTDNFRQKIGEGGYGPVFIGHLCEQDVAVKVLSDKSSQGSKEFYTE' A
#
# COMPACT_ATOMS: atom_id res chain seq x y z
N MET A 1 20.24 0.76 24.77
CA MET A 1 19.70 -0.49 24.17
C MET A 1 18.91 -0.04 22.97
N GLN A 2 19.47 -0.16 21.77
CA GLN A 2 18.72 0.18 20.55
C GLN A 2 17.94 -1.07 20.18
N GLU A 3 16.61 -1.03 20.32
CA GLU A 3 15.72 -2.07 19.82
C GLU A 3 15.96 -2.20 18.31
N THR A 4 16.51 -3.33 17.91
CA THR A 4 16.66 -3.66 16.50
C THR A 4 15.27 -4.05 16.02
N VAL A 5 14.54 -3.10 15.41
CA VAL A 5 13.26 -3.41 14.76
C VAL A 5 13.55 -4.45 13.70
N GLU A 6 13.16 -5.70 13.95
CA GLU A 6 13.31 -6.78 12.99
C GLU A 6 12.61 -6.35 11.70
N LYS A 7 13.41 -6.16 10.63
CA LYS A 7 12.87 -5.93 9.29
C LYS A 7 12.08 -7.15 8.91
N ARG A 8 10.76 -7.07 9.07
CA ARG A 8 9.83 -8.09 8.62
C ARG A 8 10.01 -8.27 7.11
N THR A 9 10.50 -9.43 6.70
CA THR A 9 10.70 -9.78 5.29
C THR A 9 9.50 -10.57 4.76
N GLY A 10 8.99 -10.18 3.59
CA GLY A 10 7.87 -10.85 2.91
C GLY A 10 6.52 -10.11 2.99
N PRO A 11 5.48 -10.64 2.30
CA PRO A 11 4.15 -10.05 2.31
C PRO A 11 3.58 -10.00 3.73
N GLN A 12 3.13 -8.82 4.16
CA GLN A 12 2.46 -8.65 5.44
C GLN A 12 0.99 -8.35 5.21
N ALA A 13 0.13 -9.05 5.95
CA ALA A 13 -1.26 -8.67 6.04
C ALA A 13 -1.37 -7.35 6.79
N VAL A 14 -2.00 -6.36 6.17
CA VAL A 14 -2.36 -5.09 6.78
C VAL A 14 -3.87 -4.92 6.72
N THR A 15 -4.45 -4.33 7.75
CA THR A 15 -5.87 -4.01 7.79
C THR A 15 -6.15 -2.74 6.99
N PHE A 16 -7.40 -2.59 6.53
CA PHE A 16 -7.82 -1.36 5.84
C PHE A 16 -7.64 -0.10 6.73
N SER A 17 -7.88 -0.23 8.05
CA SER A 17 -7.67 0.87 8.99
C SER A 17 -6.20 1.32 9.01
N GLU A 18 -5.25 0.38 9.03
CA GLU A 18 -3.82 0.71 8.96
C GLU A 18 -3.47 1.41 7.64
N VAL A 19 -4.09 1.00 6.52
CA VAL A 19 -3.91 1.65 5.22
C VAL A 19 -4.43 3.09 5.24
N VAL A 20 -5.60 3.32 5.82
CA VAL A 20 -6.16 4.68 5.99
C VAL A 20 -5.23 5.53 6.86
N GLN A 21 -4.73 4.97 7.97
CA GLN A 21 -3.85 5.70 8.88
C GLN A 21 -2.49 6.01 8.23
N MET A 22 -1.86 5.04 7.57
CA MET A 22 -0.54 5.25 6.96
C MET A 22 -0.58 6.26 5.81
N THR A 23 -1.71 6.37 5.10
CA THR A 23 -1.88 7.29 3.95
C THR A 23 -2.46 8.66 4.32
N ASP A 24 -2.64 8.94 5.62
CA ASP A 24 -3.36 10.12 6.10
C ASP A 24 -4.72 10.28 5.39
N ASN A 25 -5.53 9.22 5.42
CA ASN A 25 -6.81 9.13 4.72
C ASN A 25 -6.69 9.37 3.20
N PHE A 26 -5.72 8.71 2.56
CA PHE A 26 -5.45 8.83 1.12
C PHE A 26 -5.18 10.27 0.64
N ARG A 27 -4.59 11.11 1.49
CA ARG A 27 -4.41 12.55 1.24
C ARG A 27 -3.51 12.86 0.05
N GLN A 28 -2.39 12.17 -0.09
CA GLN A 28 -1.37 12.50 -1.10
C GLN A 28 -1.20 11.38 -2.11
N LYS A 29 -1.74 11.62 -3.31
CA LYS A 29 -1.55 10.76 -4.48
C LYS A 29 -0.22 11.09 -5.17
N ILE A 30 0.55 10.05 -5.47
CA ILE A 30 1.85 10.14 -6.14
C ILE A 30 1.83 9.54 -7.55
N GLY A 31 0.76 8.84 -7.94
CA GLY A 31 0.62 8.30 -9.28
C GLY A 31 -0.76 7.71 -9.57
N GLU A 32 -0.99 7.35 -10.83
CA GLU A 32 -2.16 6.62 -11.30
C GLU A 32 -1.78 5.78 -12.53
N GLY A 33 -2.33 4.58 -12.63
CA GLY A 33 -2.28 3.77 -13.84
C GLY A 33 -3.55 2.94 -14.01
N GLY A 34 -3.57 2.02 -14.98
CA GLY A 34 -4.77 1.21 -15.29
C GLY A 34 -5.30 0.32 -14.16
N TYR A 35 -4.52 0.17 -13.08
CA TYR A 35 -4.90 -0.58 -11.88
C TYR A 35 -5.46 0.31 -10.78
N GLY A 36 -5.35 1.63 -10.88
CA GLY A 36 -5.83 2.58 -9.88
C GLY A 36 -4.76 3.55 -9.36
N PRO A 37 -5.12 4.38 -8.37
CA PRO A 37 -4.23 5.38 -7.80
C PRO A 37 -3.16 4.78 -6.88
N VAL A 38 -2.02 5.46 -6.81
CA VAL A 38 -0.93 5.20 -5.86
C VAL A 38 -0.80 6.40 -4.94
N PHE A 39 -0.82 6.16 -3.64
CA PHE A 39 -0.65 7.16 -2.58
C PHE A 39 0.69 6.97 -1.88
N ILE A 40 1.24 8.04 -1.32
CA ILE A 40 2.32 7.90 -0.33
C ILE A 40 1.68 7.54 1.01
N GLY A 41 2.33 6.64 1.74
CA GLY A 41 2.02 6.39 3.13
C GLY A 41 3.29 6.30 3.98
N HIS A 42 3.12 6.31 5.29
CA HIS A 42 4.20 6.22 6.26
C HIS A 42 3.99 4.98 7.13
N LEU A 43 4.91 4.04 7.05
CA LEU A 43 4.91 2.83 7.87
C LEU A 43 6.19 2.82 8.72
N CYS A 44 6.01 2.92 10.04
CA CYS A 44 7.10 3.14 10.99
C CYS A 44 7.89 4.41 10.60
N GLU A 45 9.18 4.28 10.26
CA GLU A 45 10.06 5.39 9.87
C GLU A 45 10.36 5.40 8.36
N GLN A 46 9.52 4.73 7.56
CA GLN A 46 9.74 4.59 6.12
C GLN A 46 8.53 5.05 5.30
N ASP A 47 8.83 5.75 4.22
CA ASP A 47 7.84 6.07 3.19
C ASP A 47 7.55 4.83 2.34
N VAL A 48 6.27 4.55 2.13
CA VAL A 48 5.77 3.44 1.35
C VAL A 48 4.82 3.93 0.26
N ALA A 49 4.74 3.18 -0.83
CA ALA A 49 3.76 3.42 -1.89
C ALA A 49 2.55 2.50 -1.66
N VAL A 50 1.37 3.08 -1.51
CA VAL A 50 0.10 2.37 -1.33
C VAL A 50 -0.70 2.42 -2.62
N LYS A 51 -0.76 1.29 -3.32
CA LYS A 51 -1.55 1.13 -4.56
C LYS A 51 -2.95 0.65 -4.20
N VAL A 52 -3.96 1.43 -4.58
CA VAL A 52 -5.38 1.08 -4.36
C VAL A 52 -5.96 0.60 -5.69
N LEU A 53 -6.55 -0.59 -5.69
CA LEU A 53 -7.22 -1.11 -6.88
C LEU A 53 -8.58 -0.44 -7.05
N SER A 54 -8.85 0.10 -8.24
CA SER A 54 -10.18 0.64 -8.56
C SER A 54 -11.06 -0.43 -9.21
N ASP A 55 -12.34 -0.48 -8.88
CA ASP A 55 -13.33 -1.40 -9.48
C ASP A 55 -13.46 -1.26 -11.01
N LYS A 56 -13.01 -0.13 -11.58
CA LYS A 56 -12.97 0.08 -13.03
C LYS A 56 -11.87 -0.71 -13.73
N SER A 57 -10.97 -1.34 -12.98
CA SER A 57 -10.00 -2.29 -13.49
C SER A 57 -10.67 -3.64 -13.77
N SER A 58 -11.51 -3.66 -14.80
CA SER A 58 -12.21 -4.86 -15.30
C SER A 58 -11.24 -5.98 -15.76
N GLN A 59 -9.94 -5.69 -15.80
CA GLN A 59 -8.84 -6.65 -16.03
C GLN A 59 -8.10 -7.07 -14.74
N GLY A 60 -8.21 -6.30 -13.65
CA GLY A 60 -7.27 -6.33 -12.52
C GLY A 60 -7.52 -7.41 -11.47
N SER A 61 -8.71 -8.02 -11.37
CA SER A 61 -8.95 -9.08 -10.38
C SER A 61 -8.18 -10.37 -10.71
N LYS A 62 -7.81 -10.58 -11.97
CA LYS A 62 -7.07 -11.76 -12.44
C LYS A 62 -5.54 -11.57 -12.41
N GLU A 63 -5.07 -10.33 -12.48
CA GLU A 63 -3.63 -10.00 -12.50
C GLU A 63 -3.02 -9.84 -11.09
N PHE A 64 -3.85 -9.86 -10.04
CA PHE A 64 -3.38 -9.83 -8.64
C PHE A 64 -2.89 -11.20 -8.13
N TYR A 65 -3.28 -12.29 -8.79
CA TYR A 65 -2.86 -13.66 -8.45
C TYR A 65 -1.72 -14.18 -9.34
N THR A 66 -1.15 -13.35 -10.20
CA THR A 66 -0.04 -13.77 -11.04
C THR A 66 1.27 -13.60 -10.28
N GLU A 67 1.91 -14.75 -10.05
CA GLU A 67 3.17 -15.06 -9.36
C GLU A 67 4.33 -14.08 -9.59
#